data_AF-A0A939VV58-F1
#
_entry.id   AF-A0A939VV58-F1
#
_cell.length_a   1.000
_cell.length_b   1.000
_cell.length_c   1.000
_cell.angle_alpha   90.00
_cell.angle_beta   90.00
_cell.angle_gamma   90.00
#
_symmetry.space_group_name_H-M   'P 1'
#
loop_
_entity.id
_entity.type
_entity.pdbx_description
1 polymer ?
#
loop_
_entity_poly.entity_id
_entity_poly.type
_entity_poly.pdbx_seq_one_letter_code
_entity_poly.pdbx_strand_id
1 'polypeptide(L)'
;MLPVVSFHYNYKNQFDTINLGDYIQTLAVEAFYDRYFPDAERISLDRDELASYNGKPALVVMQGWFSLPGNLDFIPSPNLIPVFVCTHFSYLIRDELTSSSCDFFERFGKLAIGCRDYSTMYYLRAAGGNAYYSRCLTLTFPRRTECPEKQKKIFWVDVPERLHSLLPPVLRQNVEIIQQRKLKYQAGNESYFRQQAGDLLNKYRDEACCVVTTAIHCAMPCAAMGIPVVYLNIVDQSTVIERWSALYGIIPVFTESDLKNGTVPNRIPESPEFEKLKECILKNAYFSCLQALGQNCDPAEVAAVRKYIAEFNQTNSAPFESIRTQDAAKTLQDLWKQEEILWKQEEILFELKNSWSYRIGRWISWLPRKIARLFRCVKKNG
;
A
#
# COMPACT_ATOMS: atom_id res chain seq x y z
N MET A 1 -11.25 -28.87 -6.92
CA MET A 1 -10.79 -27.47 -7.10
C MET A 1 -9.51 -27.31 -6.29
N LEU A 2 -8.50 -26.58 -6.79
CA LEU A 2 -7.31 -26.31 -5.97
C LEU A 2 -7.68 -25.41 -4.78
N PRO A 3 -7.08 -25.61 -3.60
CA PRO A 3 -7.22 -24.67 -2.50
C PRO A 3 -6.77 -23.25 -2.90
N VAL A 4 -7.35 -22.25 -2.22
CA VAL A 4 -7.01 -20.84 -2.38
C VAL A 4 -6.45 -20.27 -1.07
N VAL A 5 -5.47 -19.39 -1.18
CA VAL A 5 -4.83 -18.76 -0.01
C VAL A 5 -5.49 -17.42 0.32
N SER A 6 -5.85 -17.25 1.60
CA SER A 6 -6.25 -15.98 2.20
C SER A 6 -5.16 -15.51 3.15
N PHE A 7 -4.74 -14.25 3.01
CA PHE A 7 -3.67 -13.70 3.84
C PHE A 7 -4.16 -13.30 5.23
N HIS A 8 -3.36 -13.63 6.24
CA HIS A 8 -3.31 -12.90 7.50
C HIS A 8 -1.94 -12.22 7.65
N TYR A 9 -1.77 -11.45 8.73
CA TYR A 9 -0.59 -10.60 8.92
C TYR A 9 -0.12 -10.67 10.37
N ASN A 10 1.05 -11.27 10.64
CA ASN A 10 1.59 -11.37 12.00
C ASN A 10 2.71 -10.34 12.28
N TYR A 11 3.11 -9.53 11.28
CA TYR A 11 4.12 -8.46 11.38
C TYR A 11 5.34 -8.81 12.26
N LYS A 12 5.77 -10.09 12.28
CA LYS A 12 6.66 -10.68 13.29
C LYS A 12 7.83 -9.74 13.64
N ASN A 13 7.76 -9.12 14.82
CA ASN A 13 8.78 -8.22 15.38
C ASN A 13 9.11 -6.95 14.57
N GLN A 14 8.32 -6.62 13.53
CA GLN A 14 8.56 -5.45 12.67
C GLN A 14 7.74 -4.23 13.11
N PHE A 15 6.52 -4.44 13.61
CA PHE A 15 5.63 -3.36 14.01
C PHE A 15 4.83 -3.71 15.28
N ASP A 16 4.70 -2.74 16.18
CA ASP A 16 3.82 -2.85 17.36
C ASP A 16 2.34 -2.55 17.02
N THR A 17 2.04 -2.25 15.76
CA THR A 17 0.73 -1.81 15.30
C THR A 17 0.22 -2.56 14.08
N ILE A 18 -1.09 -2.81 14.05
CA ILE A 18 -1.85 -3.38 12.95
C ILE A 18 -2.46 -2.27 12.09
N ASN A 19 -2.43 -2.50 10.78
CA ASN A 19 -3.19 -1.76 9.79
C ASN A 19 -4.39 -2.58 9.29
N LEU A 20 -5.60 -2.17 9.67
CA LEU A 20 -6.83 -2.84 9.19
C LEU A 20 -6.99 -2.77 7.66
N GLY A 21 -6.33 -1.82 7.00
CA GLY A 21 -6.29 -1.74 5.54
C GLY A 21 -5.73 -3.00 4.87
N ASP A 22 -4.82 -3.72 5.53
CA ASP A 22 -4.28 -4.97 5.01
C ASP A 22 -5.34 -6.09 5.08
N TYR A 23 -6.07 -6.17 6.18
CA TYR A 23 -7.22 -7.08 6.30
C TYR A 23 -8.39 -6.70 5.36
N ILE A 24 -8.59 -5.42 5.03
CA ILE A 24 -9.53 -5.00 3.98
C ILE A 24 -9.11 -5.56 2.61
N GLN A 25 -7.81 -5.64 2.31
CA GLN A 25 -7.33 -6.31 1.11
C GLN A 25 -7.64 -7.82 1.14
N THR A 26 -7.46 -8.49 2.28
CA THR A 26 -7.86 -9.89 2.46
C THR A 26 -9.36 -10.07 2.18
N LEU A 27 -10.22 -9.24 2.77
CA LEU A 27 -11.68 -9.32 2.56
C LEU A 27 -12.07 -9.17 1.09
N ALA A 28 -11.38 -8.32 0.33
CA ALA A 28 -11.63 -8.15 -1.10
C ALA A 28 -11.21 -9.39 -1.92
N VAL A 29 -10.07 -10.02 -1.57
CA VAL A 29 -9.61 -11.27 -2.20
C VAL A 29 -10.57 -12.41 -1.88
N GLU A 30 -11.02 -12.50 -0.64
CA GLU A 30 -12.00 -13.48 -0.20
C GLU A 30 -13.35 -13.33 -0.91
N ALA A 31 -13.86 -12.10 -1.05
CA ALA A 31 -15.08 -11.85 -1.81
C ALA A 31 -14.94 -12.23 -3.30
N PHE A 32 -13.74 -12.06 -3.87
CA PHE A 32 -13.41 -12.55 -5.21
C PHE A 32 -13.45 -14.09 -5.27
N TYR A 33 -12.88 -14.78 -4.28
CA TYR A 33 -12.95 -16.25 -4.22
C TYR A 33 -14.38 -16.75 -4.02
N ASP A 34 -15.19 -16.13 -3.16
CA ASP A 34 -16.61 -16.50 -2.98
C ASP A 34 -17.39 -16.42 -4.29
N ARG A 35 -17.01 -15.50 -5.18
CA ARG A 35 -17.68 -15.30 -6.47
C ARG A 35 -17.23 -16.30 -7.54
N TYR A 36 -15.92 -16.59 -7.62
CA TYR A 36 -15.34 -17.32 -8.76
C TYR A 36 -14.84 -18.73 -8.41
N PHE A 37 -14.62 -19.00 -7.12
CA PHE A 37 -14.09 -20.25 -6.57
C PHE A 37 -14.83 -20.65 -5.28
N PRO A 38 -16.18 -20.69 -5.25
CA PRO A 38 -16.96 -20.88 -4.02
C PRO A 38 -16.70 -22.22 -3.31
N ASP A 39 -16.31 -23.25 -4.07
CA ASP A 39 -16.06 -24.60 -3.56
C ASP A 39 -14.57 -24.86 -3.23
N ALA A 40 -13.70 -23.84 -3.34
CA ALA A 40 -12.28 -23.98 -3.03
C ALA A 40 -12.06 -24.00 -1.50
N GLU A 41 -11.28 -24.96 -1.03
CA GLU A 41 -10.75 -24.96 0.35
C GLU A 41 -9.92 -23.68 0.58
N ARG A 42 -10.17 -22.99 1.70
CA ARG A 42 -9.41 -21.78 2.07
C ARG A 42 -8.28 -22.12 3.03
N ILE A 43 -7.06 -21.76 2.65
CA ILE A 43 -5.87 -21.88 3.49
C ILE A 43 -5.52 -20.48 4.00
N SER A 44 -5.41 -20.32 5.31
CA SER A 44 -4.93 -19.07 5.92
C SER A 44 -3.41 -19.13 6.04
N LEU A 45 -2.70 -18.19 5.41
CA LEU A 45 -1.24 -18.08 5.49
C LEU A 45 -0.82 -16.66 5.83
N ASP A 46 0.29 -16.52 6.57
CA ASP A 46 0.90 -15.21 6.72
C ASP A 46 1.47 -14.80 5.36
N ARG A 47 1.12 -13.59 4.93
CA ARG A 47 1.62 -13.01 3.69
C ARG A 47 3.15 -12.99 3.64
N ASP A 48 3.81 -12.79 4.78
CA ASP A 48 5.27 -12.72 4.87
C ASP A 48 5.93 -14.08 5.15
N GLU A 49 5.23 -15.22 5.05
CA GLU A 49 5.80 -16.56 5.30
C GLU A 49 5.50 -17.58 4.18
N LEU A 50 5.20 -17.10 2.97
CA LEU A 50 4.83 -17.93 1.82
C LEU A 50 5.94 -18.87 1.36
N ALA A 51 7.21 -18.52 1.57
CA ALA A 51 8.36 -19.35 1.21
C ALA A 51 8.40 -20.66 2.01
N SER A 52 7.87 -20.65 3.25
CA SER A 52 7.86 -21.81 4.14
C SER A 52 6.71 -22.80 3.85
N TYR A 53 5.77 -22.44 2.98
CA TYR A 53 4.60 -23.26 2.71
C TYR A 53 4.98 -24.57 2.01
N ASN A 54 4.67 -25.71 2.64
CA ASN A 54 4.92 -27.06 2.13
C ASN A 54 3.65 -27.91 2.00
N GLY A 55 2.47 -27.29 2.10
CA GLY A 55 1.17 -27.96 1.97
C GLY A 55 0.84 -28.36 0.54
N LYS A 56 -0.43 -28.75 0.31
CA LYS A 56 -0.94 -29.11 -1.03
C LYS A 56 -0.78 -27.92 -2.00
N PRO A 57 -0.62 -28.17 -3.33
CA PRO A 57 -0.62 -27.09 -4.31
C PRO A 57 -1.84 -26.17 -4.14
N ALA A 58 -1.61 -24.87 -4.02
CA ALA A 58 -2.66 -23.88 -3.76
C ALA A 58 -2.47 -22.62 -4.62
N LEU A 59 -3.57 -22.01 -5.05
CA LEU A 59 -3.57 -20.74 -5.75
C LEU A 59 -3.45 -19.59 -4.74
N VAL A 60 -2.57 -18.62 -5.00
CA VAL A 60 -2.41 -17.45 -4.13
C VAL A 60 -2.52 -16.16 -4.94
N VAL A 61 -3.54 -15.36 -4.66
CA VAL A 61 -3.67 -14.00 -5.21
C VAL A 61 -2.71 -13.07 -4.47
N MET A 62 -1.68 -12.60 -5.17
CA MET A 62 -0.60 -11.76 -4.63
C MET A 62 -1.02 -10.27 -4.53
N GLN A 63 -2.21 -10.02 -3.98
CA GLN A 63 -2.69 -8.68 -3.67
C GLN A 63 -2.15 -8.24 -2.30
N GLY A 64 -1.37 -7.16 -2.27
CA GLY A 64 -0.71 -6.75 -1.03
C GLY A 64 0.40 -5.73 -1.24
N TRP A 65 0.89 -5.19 -0.13
CA TRP A 65 2.11 -4.40 -0.05
C TRP A 65 3.28 -5.32 0.34
N PHE A 66 4.19 -5.67 -0.56
CA PHE A 66 5.29 -6.61 -0.29
C PHE A 66 6.63 -5.87 -0.38
N SER A 67 7.63 -6.14 0.44
CA SER A 67 7.57 -6.25 1.90
C SER A 67 8.60 -5.24 2.45
N LEU A 68 9.02 -5.35 3.71
CA LEU A 68 10.19 -4.61 4.21
C LEU A 68 11.51 -5.27 3.74
N PRO A 69 12.59 -4.48 3.57
CA PRO A 69 13.94 -5.01 3.35
C PRO A 69 14.31 -6.09 4.37
N GLY A 70 15.06 -7.09 3.93
CA GLY A 70 15.48 -8.23 4.74
C GLY A 70 14.40 -9.30 4.93
N ASN A 71 13.22 -9.13 4.33
CA ASN A 71 12.16 -10.13 4.32
C ASN A 71 11.77 -10.52 2.89
N LEU A 72 12.35 -11.63 2.41
CA LEU A 72 12.00 -12.27 1.15
C LEU A 72 11.08 -13.49 1.33
N ASP A 73 10.62 -13.77 2.55
CA ASP A 73 9.77 -14.94 2.84
C ASP A 73 8.36 -14.80 2.25
N PHE A 74 7.99 -13.63 1.74
CA PHE A 74 6.79 -13.46 0.92
C PHE A 74 6.92 -14.07 -0.48
N ILE A 75 8.12 -14.40 -0.96
CA ILE A 75 8.32 -15.05 -2.25
C ILE A 75 7.67 -16.45 -2.16
N PRO A 76 6.61 -16.73 -2.95
CA PRO A 76 5.84 -17.96 -2.78
C PRO A 76 6.68 -19.22 -2.95
N SER A 77 6.44 -20.27 -2.17
CA SER A 77 7.10 -21.57 -2.38
C SER A 77 6.67 -22.25 -3.70
N PRO A 78 7.36 -23.31 -4.16
CA PRO A 78 6.94 -24.08 -5.33
C PRO A 78 5.53 -24.71 -5.23
N ASN A 79 4.99 -24.88 -4.02
CA ASN A 79 3.63 -25.40 -3.81
C ASN A 79 2.56 -24.31 -3.90
N LEU A 80 2.96 -23.05 -4.09
CA LEU A 80 2.04 -21.94 -4.30
C LEU A 80 2.08 -21.52 -5.77
N ILE A 81 0.91 -21.38 -6.38
CA ILE A 81 0.73 -20.89 -7.74
C ILE A 81 0.36 -19.40 -7.63
N PRO A 82 1.31 -18.47 -7.85
CA PRO A 82 1.04 -17.06 -7.64
C PRO A 82 0.26 -16.44 -8.79
N VAL A 83 -0.75 -15.66 -8.44
CA VAL A 83 -1.50 -14.80 -9.34
C VAL A 83 -1.26 -13.36 -8.93
N PHE A 84 -0.39 -12.67 -9.66
CA PHE A 84 -0.05 -11.28 -9.40
C PHE A 84 -1.14 -10.34 -9.91
N VAL A 85 -1.91 -9.80 -8.97
CA VAL A 85 -2.86 -8.70 -9.17
C VAL A 85 -2.80 -7.79 -7.96
N CYS A 86 -2.88 -6.47 -8.17
CA CYS A 86 -2.73 -5.48 -7.10
C CYS A 86 -1.43 -5.66 -6.27
N THR A 87 -0.37 -6.16 -6.89
CA THR A 87 0.91 -6.29 -6.20
C THR A 87 1.56 -4.91 -6.11
N HIS A 88 2.08 -4.57 -4.94
CA HIS A 88 2.89 -3.38 -4.77
C HIS A 88 4.23 -3.77 -4.15
N PHE A 89 5.30 -3.23 -4.74
CA PHE A 89 6.65 -3.29 -4.18
C PHE A 89 7.07 -1.88 -3.76
N SER A 90 7.25 -1.70 -2.45
CA SER A 90 7.82 -0.48 -1.89
C SER A 90 9.19 -0.21 -2.49
N TYR A 91 9.56 1.06 -2.68
CA TYR A 91 10.93 1.41 -3.09
C TYR A 91 12.01 0.70 -2.25
N LEU A 92 11.74 0.48 -0.96
CA LEU A 92 12.66 -0.17 -0.01
C LEU A 92 13.09 -1.59 -0.42
N ILE A 93 12.18 -2.41 -0.97
CA ILE A 93 12.48 -3.83 -1.28
C ILE A 93 13.03 -4.03 -2.70
N ARG A 94 13.00 -2.98 -3.54
CA ARG A 94 13.26 -3.10 -4.97
C ARG A 94 14.67 -3.54 -5.29
N ASP A 95 15.65 -3.03 -4.54
CA ASP A 95 17.05 -3.37 -4.75
C ASP A 95 17.32 -4.84 -4.43
N GLU A 96 16.73 -5.36 -3.35
CA GLU A 96 16.81 -6.78 -2.99
C GLU A 96 16.18 -7.67 -4.05
N LEU A 97 15.00 -7.30 -4.57
CA LEU A 97 14.32 -8.04 -5.64
C LEU A 97 15.13 -8.13 -6.93
N THR A 98 15.93 -7.10 -7.27
CA THR A 98 16.82 -7.10 -8.45
C THR A 98 18.23 -7.61 -8.16
N SER A 99 18.55 -7.90 -6.90
CA SER A 99 19.86 -8.41 -6.53
C SER A 99 20.09 -9.80 -7.13
N SER A 100 21.35 -10.15 -7.42
CA SER A 100 21.72 -11.47 -7.92
C SER A 100 21.46 -12.61 -6.92
N SER A 101 21.23 -12.27 -5.64
CA SER A 101 20.88 -13.21 -4.57
C SER A 101 19.39 -13.51 -4.46
N CYS A 102 18.53 -12.81 -5.22
CA CYS A 102 17.09 -13.02 -5.20
C CYS A 102 16.62 -13.71 -6.48
N ASP A 103 15.82 -14.77 -6.34
CA ASP A 103 15.32 -15.59 -7.45
C ASP A 103 13.98 -15.07 -8.03
N PHE A 104 13.47 -13.93 -7.57
CA PHE A 104 12.14 -13.43 -7.93
C PHE A 104 11.96 -13.29 -9.44
N PHE A 105 12.89 -12.63 -10.13
CA PHE A 105 12.78 -12.42 -11.58
C PHE A 105 13.03 -13.70 -12.38
N GLU A 106 13.92 -14.57 -11.91
CA GLU A 106 14.15 -15.87 -12.53
C GLU A 106 12.85 -16.69 -12.55
N ARG A 107 12.12 -16.69 -11.43
CA ARG A 107 10.93 -17.51 -11.25
C ARG A 107 9.67 -16.87 -11.81
N PHE A 108 9.51 -15.56 -11.66
CA PHE A 108 8.23 -14.88 -11.90
C PHE A 108 8.30 -13.78 -12.96
N GLY A 109 9.48 -13.36 -13.41
CA GLY A 109 9.64 -12.23 -14.33
C GLY A 109 8.90 -12.40 -15.67
N LYS A 110 8.69 -13.64 -16.11
CA LYS A 110 7.94 -13.98 -17.33
C LYS A 110 6.41 -13.98 -17.14
N LEU A 111 5.94 -14.07 -15.90
CA LEU A 111 4.51 -14.04 -15.59
C LEU A 111 3.95 -12.64 -15.82
N ALA A 112 2.65 -12.54 -16.09
CA ALA A 112 1.97 -11.25 -16.12
C ALA A 112 1.81 -10.72 -14.68
N ILE A 113 2.57 -9.69 -14.30
CA ILE A 113 2.58 -9.11 -12.96
C ILE A 113 1.63 -7.91 -12.89
N GLY A 114 0.44 -8.12 -12.33
CA GLY A 114 -0.55 -7.07 -12.11
C GLY A 114 -0.19 -6.18 -10.94
N CYS A 115 0.06 -4.90 -11.22
CA CYS A 115 0.52 -3.91 -10.26
C CYS A 115 -0.62 -3.06 -9.71
N ARG A 116 -0.52 -2.65 -8.44
CA ARG A 116 -1.47 -1.74 -7.77
C ARG A 116 -1.28 -0.28 -8.18
N ASP A 117 -0.06 0.10 -8.56
CA ASP A 117 0.38 1.47 -8.85
C ASP A 117 1.37 1.51 -10.01
N TYR A 118 1.48 2.68 -10.64
CA TYR A 118 2.39 2.88 -11.77
C TYR A 118 3.86 2.78 -11.35
N SER A 119 4.20 3.16 -10.11
CA SER A 119 5.58 3.07 -9.59
C SER A 119 6.09 1.62 -9.65
N THR A 120 5.33 0.68 -9.09
CA THR A 120 5.64 -0.76 -9.12
C THR A 120 5.69 -1.28 -10.55
N MET A 121 4.73 -0.89 -11.39
CA MET A 121 4.67 -1.34 -12.79
C MET A 121 5.91 -0.91 -13.59
N TYR A 122 6.30 0.35 -13.49
CA TYR A 122 7.46 0.86 -14.23
C TYR A 122 8.77 0.28 -13.70
N TYR A 123 8.90 0.11 -12.38
CA TYR A 123 10.03 -0.58 -11.79
C TYR A 123 10.19 -2.00 -12.36
N LEU A 124 9.14 -2.82 -12.31
CA LEU A 124 9.19 -4.19 -12.79
C LEU A 124 9.48 -4.28 -14.29
N ARG A 125 8.90 -3.38 -15.10
CA ARG A 125 9.20 -3.30 -16.55
C ARG A 125 10.66 -2.91 -16.81
N ALA A 126 11.20 -1.95 -16.06
CA ALA A 126 12.60 -1.53 -16.19
C ALA A 126 13.57 -2.67 -15.83
N ALA A 127 13.19 -3.53 -14.89
CA ALA A 127 13.92 -4.74 -14.52
C ALA A 127 13.69 -5.93 -15.49
N GLY A 128 12.95 -5.74 -16.61
CA GLY A 128 12.71 -6.77 -17.62
C GLY A 128 11.49 -7.68 -17.36
N GLY A 129 10.67 -7.37 -16.36
CA GLY A 129 9.45 -8.11 -16.03
C GLY A 129 8.23 -7.74 -16.88
N ASN A 130 7.31 -8.69 -17.05
CA ASN A 130 6.05 -8.49 -17.77
C ASN A 130 4.96 -7.91 -16.85
N ALA A 131 5.07 -6.63 -16.50
CA ALA A 131 4.13 -5.96 -15.60
C ALA A 131 3.04 -5.14 -16.30
N TYR A 132 1.85 -5.06 -15.71
CA TYR A 132 0.72 -4.26 -16.17
C TYR A 132 -0.02 -3.60 -15.01
N TYR A 133 -0.76 -2.52 -15.26
CA TYR A 133 -1.54 -1.83 -14.23
C TYR A 133 -2.88 -2.53 -14.03
N SER A 134 -3.11 -3.06 -12.82
CA SER A 134 -4.27 -3.90 -12.49
C SER A 134 -5.22 -3.27 -11.47
N ARG A 135 -4.83 -2.14 -10.86
CA ARG A 135 -5.52 -1.51 -9.72
C ARG A 135 -5.64 -2.48 -8.54
N CYS A 136 -6.63 -2.27 -7.65
CA CYS A 136 -6.83 -3.03 -6.42
C CYS A 136 -8.18 -3.72 -6.38
N LEU A 137 -8.26 -4.98 -5.91
CA LEU A 137 -9.55 -5.65 -5.69
C LEU A 137 -10.39 -4.94 -4.63
N THR A 138 -9.82 -4.13 -3.74
CA THR A 138 -10.64 -3.32 -2.82
C THR A 138 -11.53 -2.31 -3.56
N LEU A 139 -11.33 -2.07 -4.86
CA LEU A 139 -12.27 -1.30 -5.68
C LEU A 139 -13.53 -2.09 -6.07
N THR A 140 -13.64 -3.38 -5.75
CA THR A 140 -14.73 -4.26 -6.20
C THR A 140 -15.82 -4.50 -5.16
N PHE A 141 -15.74 -3.87 -3.99
CA PHE A 141 -16.82 -3.94 -3.00
C PHE A 141 -18.16 -3.46 -3.59
N PRO A 142 -19.28 -4.10 -3.21
CA PRO A 142 -20.58 -3.82 -3.80
C PRO A 142 -21.03 -2.39 -3.49
N ARG A 143 -21.72 -1.76 -4.44
CA ARG A 143 -22.35 -0.46 -4.20
C ARG A 143 -23.38 -0.58 -3.07
N ARG A 144 -23.39 0.38 -2.17
CA ARG A 144 -24.33 0.40 -1.05
C ARG A 144 -25.71 0.86 -1.50
N THR A 145 -26.74 0.49 -0.74
CA THR A 145 -28.05 1.14 -0.82
C THR A 145 -27.97 2.53 -0.21
N GLU A 146 -28.48 3.53 -0.91
CA GLU A 146 -28.55 4.90 -0.38
C GLU A 146 -29.60 4.98 0.72
N CYS A 147 -29.21 5.54 1.86
CA CYS A 147 -30.09 5.75 3.01
C CYS A 147 -29.69 7.06 3.70
N PRO A 148 -30.10 8.22 3.15
CA PRO A 148 -29.73 9.54 3.69
C PRO A 148 -30.07 9.74 5.17
N GLU A 149 -31.07 9.01 5.68
CA GLU A 149 -31.46 9.04 7.09
C GLU A 149 -30.41 8.47 8.04
N LYS A 150 -29.62 7.49 7.59
CA LYS A 150 -28.56 6.83 8.36
C LYS A 150 -27.17 7.33 7.96
N GLN A 151 -26.99 7.62 6.67
CA GLN A 151 -25.72 8.02 6.06
C GLN A 151 -25.48 9.51 6.25
N LYS A 152 -25.25 9.93 7.51
CA LYS A 152 -25.14 11.35 7.91
C LYS A 152 -23.74 11.75 8.39
N LYS A 153 -22.83 10.80 8.64
CA LYS A 153 -21.54 11.06 9.28
C LYS A 153 -20.44 11.34 8.27
N ILE A 154 -19.54 12.25 8.61
CA ILE A 154 -18.26 12.40 7.90
C ILE A 154 -17.20 11.64 8.68
N PHE A 155 -16.53 10.67 8.05
CA PHE A 155 -15.44 9.96 8.71
C PHE A 155 -14.10 10.60 8.37
N TRP A 156 -13.31 10.93 9.40
CA TRP A 156 -11.91 11.32 9.27
C TRP A 156 -11.03 10.14 9.64
N VAL A 157 -10.52 9.44 8.62
CA VAL A 157 -9.80 8.18 8.81
C VAL A 157 -8.31 8.41 8.62
N ASP A 158 -7.55 8.27 9.71
CA ASP A 158 -6.13 8.59 9.81
C ASP A 158 -5.76 9.99 9.26
N VAL A 159 -6.63 10.98 9.47
CA VAL A 159 -6.35 12.39 9.16
C VAL A 159 -5.59 13.01 10.34
N PRO A 160 -4.35 13.52 10.14
CA PRO A 160 -3.60 14.15 11.23
C PRO A 160 -4.31 15.36 11.81
N GLU A 161 -4.26 15.50 13.14
CA GLU A 161 -4.89 16.60 13.89
C GLU A 161 -4.50 17.98 13.37
N ARG A 162 -3.24 18.17 12.97
CA ARG A 162 -2.73 19.43 12.40
C ARG A 162 -3.49 19.91 11.15
N LEU A 163 -4.21 19.01 10.46
CA LEU A 163 -4.96 19.33 9.24
C LEU A 163 -6.44 19.58 9.50
N HIS A 164 -6.95 19.25 10.69
CA HIS A 164 -8.38 19.30 11.00
C HIS A 164 -8.95 20.70 10.81
N SER A 165 -8.23 21.74 11.23
CA SER A 165 -8.65 23.14 11.08
C SER A 165 -8.56 23.66 9.65
N LEU A 166 -7.75 23.03 8.79
CA LEU A 166 -7.55 23.40 7.40
C LEU A 166 -8.61 22.82 6.46
N LEU A 167 -9.35 21.80 6.92
CA LEU A 167 -10.42 21.21 6.13
C LEU A 167 -11.58 22.21 5.91
N PRO A 168 -12.17 22.26 4.70
CA PRO A 168 -13.34 23.08 4.43
C PRO A 168 -14.48 22.86 5.45
N PRO A 169 -15.23 23.91 5.85
CA PRO A 169 -16.31 23.80 6.84
C PRO A 169 -17.29 22.66 6.59
N VAL A 170 -17.67 22.39 5.33
CA VAL A 170 -18.59 21.29 5.00
C VAL A 170 -18.03 19.91 5.40
N LEU A 171 -16.70 19.73 5.37
CA LEU A 171 -16.04 18.48 5.74
C LEU A 171 -15.79 18.35 7.25
N ARG A 172 -16.18 19.37 8.04
CA ARG A 172 -16.03 19.42 9.51
C ARG A 172 -17.36 19.19 10.25
N GLN A 173 -18.44 18.85 9.54
CA GLN A 173 -19.76 18.65 10.12
C GLN A 173 -19.99 17.17 10.49
N ASN A 174 -20.58 16.91 11.66
CA ASN A 174 -20.93 15.57 12.13
C ASN A 174 -19.79 14.55 11.95
N VAL A 175 -18.60 14.94 12.38
CA VAL A 175 -17.36 14.19 12.16
C VAL A 175 -17.18 13.09 13.19
N GLU A 176 -16.79 11.92 12.72
CA GLU A 176 -16.24 10.85 13.55
C GLU A 176 -14.80 10.55 13.14
N ILE A 177 -13.87 10.56 14.10
CA ILE A 177 -12.44 10.34 13.87
C ILE A 177 -12.12 8.86 14.10
N ILE A 178 -11.44 8.24 13.13
CA ILE A 178 -11.05 6.83 13.16
C ILE A 178 -9.55 6.70 12.91
N GLN A 179 -8.90 5.82 13.68
CA GLN A 179 -7.50 5.43 13.47
C GLN A 179 -7.46 3.95 13.10
N GLN A 180 -7.15 3.63 11.83
CA GLN A 180 -7.15 2.25 11.34
C GLN A 180 -5.74 1.66 11.15
N ARG A 181 -4.69 2.49 11.21
CA ARG A 181 -3.28 2.09 11.02
C ARG A 181 -2.46 1.92 12.30
N LYS A 182 -3.05 2.20 13.46
CA LYS A 182 -2.36 2.25 14.75
C LYS A 182 -3.03 1.40 15.83
N LEU A 183 -3.71 0.33 15.43
CA LEU A 183 -4.27 -0.62 16.40
C LEU A 183 -3.12 -1.39 17.04
N LYS A 184 -3.15 -1.61 18.35
CA LYS A 184 -2.09 -2.39 19.01
C LYS A 184 -2.10 -3.82 18.50
N TYR A 185 -0.92 -4.32 18.11
CA TYR A 185 -0.76 -5.71 17.73
C TYR A 185 -1.05 -6.65 18.90
N GLN A 186 -1.72 -7.75 18.61
CA GLN A 186 -1.99 -8.85 19.53
C GLN A 186 -1.80 -10.15 18.76
N ALA A 187 -0.74 -10.90 19.08
CA ALA A 187 -0.43 -12.15 18.39
C ALA A 187 -1.55 -13.18 18.57
N GLY A 188 -1.86 -13.95 17.52
CA GLY A 188 -2.90 -14.98 17.54
C GLY A 188 -4.34 -14.46 17.41
N ASN A 189 -4.51 -13.16 17.11
CA ASN A 189 -5.81 -12.49 16.98
C ASN A 189 -6.12 -12.09 15.52
N GLU A 190 -5.65 -12.85 14.54
CA GLU A 190 -5.81 -12.54 13.12
C GLU A 190 -7.29 -12.51 12.71
N SER A 191 -8.08 -13.44 13.25
CA SER A 191 -9.54 -13.49 13.04
C SER A 191 -10.25 -12.27 13.61
N TYR A 192 -9.78 -11.76 14.75
CA TYR A 192 -10.29 -10.53 15.36
C TYR A 192 -10.00 -9.31 14.48
N PHE A 193 -8.77 -9.12 14.00
CA PHE A 193 -8.46 -7.98 13.13
C PHE A 193 -9.19 -8.07 11.78
N ARG A 194 -9.36 -9.27 11.25
CA ARG A 194 -10.19 -9.51 10.07
C ARG A 194 -11.65 -9.11 10.32
N GLN A 195 -12.22 -9.47 11.47
CA GLN A 195 -13.57 -9.06 11.85
C GLN A 195 -13.67 -7.54 12.00
N GLN A 196 -12.73 -6.91 12.69
CA GLN A 196 -12.68 -5.44 12.86
C GLN A 196 -12.61 -4.70 11.51
N ALA A 197 -11.85 -5.22 10.54
CA ALA A 197 -11.83 -4.67 9.19
C ALA A 197 -13.21 -4.77 8.50
N GLY A 198 -13.92 -5.89 8.68
CA GLY A 198 -15.28 -6.07 8.15
C GLY A 198 -16.29 -5.15 8.82
N ASP A 199 -16.25 -5.03 10.14
CA ASP A 199 -17.11 -4.13 10.92
C ASP A 199 -16.87 -2.67 10.53
N LEU A 200 -15.61 -2.30 10.27
CA LEU A 200 -15.25 -0.96 9.82
C LEU A 200 -15.80 -0.65 8.43
N LEU A 201 -15.73 -1.60 7.47
CA LEU A 201 -16.34 -1.46 6.16
C LEU A 201 -17.87 -1.34 6.25
N ASN A 202 -18.52 -2.16 7.09
CA ASN A 202 -19.96 -2.07 7.33
C ASN A 202 -20.34 -0.70 7.91
N LYS A 203 -19.56 -0.18 8.85
CA LYS A 203 -19.76 1.15 9.41
C LYS A 203 -19.70 2.25 8.35
N TYR A 204 -18.65 2.24 7.51
CA TYR A 204 -18.55 3.19 6.40
C TYR A 204 -19.75 3.08 5.46
N ARG A 205 -20.12 1.86 5.07
CA ARG A 205 -21.27 1.58 4.21
C ARG A 205 -22.55 2.19 4.78
N ASP A 206 -22.83 1.95 6.06
CA ASP A 206 -24.14 2.21 6.65
C ASP A 206 -24.31 3.65 7.14
N GLU A 207 -23.21 4.32 7.52
CA GLU A 207 -23.27 5.61 8.23
C GLU A 207 -22.61 6.78 7.49
N ALA A 208 -21.73 6.54 6.52
CA ALA A 208 -20.94 7.63 5.92
C ALA A 208 -21.76 8.45 4.92
N CYS A 209 -21.78 9.78 5.05
CA CYS A 209 -22.10 10.66 3.93
C CYS A 209 -20.85 11.02 3.12
N CYS A 210 -19.67 11.01 3.74
CA CYS A 210 -18.37 11.29 3.11
C CYS A 210 -17.23 10.69 3.96
N VAL A 211 -16.12 10.38 3.30
CA VAL A 211 -14.87 9.94 3.96
C VAL A 211 -13.73 10.86 3.56
N VAL A 212 -13.04 11.43 4.56
CA VAL A 212 -11.77 12.13 4.39
C VAL A 212 -10.66 11.24 4.94
N THR A 213 -9.67 10.88 4.13
CA THR A 213 -8.66 9.91 4.56
C THR A 213 -7.29 10.11 3.91
N THR A 214 -6.27 9.58 4.57
CA THR A 214 -4.90 9.45 4.05
C THR A 214 -4.52 7.99 3.75
N ALA A 215 -5.46 7.05 3.92
CA ALA A 215 -5.28 5.62 3.76
C ALA A 215 -5.94 5.11 2.47
N ILE A 216 -5.15 4.56 1.53
CA ILE A 216 -5.67 4.08 0.24
C ILE A 216 -6.69 2.93 0.39
N HIS A 217 -6.48 2.03 1.36
CA HIS A 217 -7.41 0.94 1.68
C HIS A 217 -8.56 1.37 2.60
N CYS A 218 -8.72 2.67 2.83
CA CYS A 218 -10.00 3.26 3.25
C CYS A 218 -10.67 3.93 2.05
N ALA A 219 -9.90 4.70 1.27
CA ALA A 219 -10.38 5.46 0.13
C ALA A 219 -11.00 4.57 -0.98
N MET A 220 -10.24 3.60 -1.48
CA MET A 220 -10.68 2.70 -2.56
C MET A 220 -11.97 1.92 -2.25
N PRO A 221 -12.09 1.22 -1.10
CA PRO A 221 -13.32 0.50 -0.79
C PRO A 221 -14.51 1.43 -0.54
N CYS A 222 -14.32 2.59 0.08
CA CYS A 222 -15.40 3.56 0.27
C CYS A 222 -15.90 4.09 -1.07
N ALA A 223 -14.97 4.44 -1.96
CA ALA A 223 -15.28 4.86 -3.31
C ALA A 223 -16.00 3.74 -4.09
N ALA A 224 -15.56 2.48 -3.98
CA ALA A 224 -16.27 1.31 -4.52
C ALA A 224 -17.71 1.21 -4.03
N MET A 225 -17.97 1.45 -2.75
CA MET A 225 -19.32 1.40 -2.20
C MET A 225 -20.19 2.59 -2.64
N GLY A 226 -19.67 3.55 -3.43
CA GLY A 226 -20.38 4.75 -3.85
C GLY A 226 -20.39 5.86 -2.79
N ILE A 227 -19.47 5.82 -1.83
CA ILE A 227 -19.30 6.84 -0.80
C ILE A 227 -18.42 7.96 -1.39
N PRO A 228 -18.79 9.25 -1.26
CA PRO A 228 -17.90 10.36 -1.54
C PRO A 228 -16.59 10.28 -0.77
N VAL A 229 -15.46 10.44 -1.44
CA VAL A 229 -14.12 10.38 -0.82
C VAL A 229 -13.29 11.61 -1.15
N VAL A 230 -12.66 12.15 -0.11
CA VAL A 230 -11.59 13.16 -0.21
C VAL A 230 -10.30 12.49 0.27
N TYR A 231 -9.37 12.23 -0.64
CA TYR A 231 -8.07 11.68 -0.28
C TYR A 231 -7.04 12.78 -0.08
N LEU A 232 -6.36 12.78 1.07
CA LEU A 232 -5.28 13.71 1.37
C LEU A 232 -3.93 12.99 1.20
N ASN A 233 -3.20 13.35 0.15
CA ASN A 233 -1.85 12.88 -0.11
C ASN A 233 -0.83 13.76 0.62
N ILE A 234 -0.55 13.38 1.86
CA ILE A 234 0.24 14.19 2.81
C ILE A 234 1.56 13.51 3.21
N VAL A 235 1.96 12.49 2.46
CA VAL A 235 3.17 11.68 2.75
C VAL A 235 4.38 12.34 2.10
N ASP A 236 5.57 12.06 2.64
CA ASP A 236 6.85 12.58 2.17
C ASP A 236 7.10 12.28 0.68
N GLN A 237 7.87 13.14 0.01
CA GLN A 237 8.02 13.25 -1.45
C GLN A 237 8.30 11.90 -2.15
N SER A 238 8.97 10.97 -1.47
CA SER A 238 9.34 9.64 -1.96
C SER A 238 8.16 8.67 -2.16
N THR A 239 7.11 8.76 -1.34
CA THR A 239 5.94 7.86 -1.41
C THR A 239 4.69 8.50 -2.03
N VAL A 240 4.77 9.82 -2.31
CA VAL A 240 3.72 10.61 -2.98
C VAL A 240 3.31 9.93 -4.28
N ILE A 241 4.27 9.54 -5.12
CA ILE A 241 4.00 8.99 -6.45
C ILE A 241 3.39 7.58 -6.37
N GLU A 242 3.86 6.74 -5.44
CA GLU A 242 3.38 5.36 -5.29
C GLU A 242 1.89 5.34 -4.91
N ARG A 243 1.52 6.07 -3.86
CA ARG A 243 0.15 6.07 -3.33
C ARG A 243 -0.80 6.86 -4.21
N TRP A 244 -0.34 7.97 -4.79
CA TRP A 244 -1.13 8.78 -5.70
C TRP A 244 -1.45 8.05 -7.00
N SER A 245 -0.46 7.37 -7.60
CA SER A 245 -0.70 6.65 -8.85
C SER A 245 -1.71 5.51 -8.71
N ALA A 246 -1.82 4.90 -7.53
CA ALA A 246 -2.85 3.91 -7.23
C ALA A 246 -4.28 4.50 -7.28
N LEU A 247 -4.43 5.77 -6.89
CA LEU A 247 -5.70 6.51 -6.88
C LEU A 247 -5.93 7.33 -8.15
N TYR A 248 -5.04 7.21 -9.13
CA TYR A 248 -5.08 8.00 -10.34
C TYR A 248 -6.37 7.77 -11.13
N GLY A 249 -7.01 8.87 -11.53
CA GLY A 249 -8.22 8.84 -12.35
C GLY A 249 -9.48 8.36 -11.63
N ILE A 250 -9.44 8.03 -10.33
CA ILE A 250 -10.59 7.43 -9.63
C ILE A 250 -11.19 8.30 -8.54
N ILE A 251 -10.43 9.12 -7.81
CA ILE A 251 -10.99 10.01 -6.79
C ILE A 251 -10.20 11.33 -6.73
N PRO A 252 -10.80 12.42 -6.22
CA PRO A 252 -10.06 13.65 -5.95
C PRO A 252 -8.93 13.40 -4.96
N VAL A 253 -7.73 13.89 -5.30
CA VAL A 253 -6.55 13.85 -4.44
C VAL A 253 -6.08 15.27 -4.17
N PHE A 254 -5.93 15.60 -2.90
CA PHE A 254 -5.45 16.90 -2.44
C PHE A 254 -4.19 16.74 -1.61
N THR A 255 -3.32 17.74 -1.64
CA THR A 255 -2.09 17.81 -0.84
C THR A 255 -2.29 18.63 0.42
N GLU A 256 -1.29 18.62 1.31
CA GLU A 256 -1.28 19.55 2.45
C GLU A 256 -1.21 21.02 1.98
N SER A 257 -0.54 21.29 0.86
CA SER A 257 -0.48 22.63 0.26
C SER A 257 -1.85 23.09 -0.24
N ASP A 258 -2.65 22.19 -0.82
CA ASP A 258 -4.01 22.52 -1.27
C ASP A 258 -4.90 22.96 -0.11
N LEU A 259 -4.78 22.28 1.04
CA LEU A 259 -5.47 22.67 2.26
C LEU A 259 -5.02 24.04 2.77
N LYS A 260 -3.70 24.28 2.84
CA LYS A 260 -3.13 25.56 3.30
C LYS A 260 -3.53 26.74 2.40
N ASN A 261 -3.62 26.49 1.09
CA ASN A 261 -3.98 27.49 0.10
C ASN A 261 -5.50 27.65 -0.07
N GLY A 262 -6.31 26.82 0.60
CA GLY A 262 -7.77 26.86 0.49
C GLY A 262 -8.30 26.44 -0.89
N THR A 263 -7.56 25.65 -1.65
CA THR A 263 -7.97 25.18 -3.00
C THR A 263 -8.89 23.96 -2.95
N VAL A 264 -8.99 23.29 -1.80
CA VAL A 264 -9.94 22.18 -1.59
C VAL A 264 -11.37 22.74 -1.60
N PRO A 265 -12.26 22.26 -2.50
CA PRO A 265 -13.62 22.79 -2.59
C PRO A 265 -14.42 22.67 -1.29
N ASN A 266 -15.15 23.72 -0.91
CA ASN A 266 -16.10 23.67 0.21
C ASN A 266 -17.43 23.00 -0.20
N ARG A 267 -17.35 21.78 -0.71
CA ARG A 267 -18.48 20.89 -1.02
C ARG A 267 -18.07 19.42 -0.83
N ILE A 268 -19.04 18.56 -0.59
CA ILE A 268 -18.83 17.11 -0.67
C ILE A 268 -18.64 16.75 -2.16
N PRO A 269 -17.62 15.94 -2.53
CA PRO A 269 -17.45 15.51 -3.91
C PRO A 269 -18.60 14.58 -4.35
N GLU A 270 -18.78 14.42 -5.65
CA GLU A 270 -19.74 13.47 -6.19
C GLU A 270 -19.30 12.03 -5.92
N SER A 271 -20.27 11.13 -5.77
CA SER A 271 -20.01 9.71 -5.66
C SER A 271 -19.44 9.17 -6.97
N PRO A 272 -18.32 8.41 -6.92
CA PRO A 272 -17.72 7.83 -8.12
C PRO A 272 -18.61 6.73 -8.73
N GLU A 273 -18.54 6.56 -10.06
CA GLU A 273 -19.19 5.45 -10.77
C GLU A 273 -18.12 4.41 -11.17
N PHE A 274 -18.16 3.23 -10.56
CA PHE A 274 -17.16 2.19 -10.78
C PHE A 274 -17.70 0.86 -11.31
N GLU A 275 -18.99 0.65 -11.53
CA GLU A 275 -19.54 -0.68 -11.82
C GLU A 275 -18.84 -1.36 -13.00
N LYS A 276 -18.59 -0.62 -14.09
CA LYS A 276 -17.85 -1.18 -15.22
C LYS A 276 -16.38 -1.47 -14.89
N LEU A 277 -15.74 -0.60 -14.11
CA LEU A 277 -14.37 -0.83 -13.64
C LEU A 277 -14.29 -2.06 -12.73
N LYS A 278 -15.26 -2.25 -11.83
CA LYS A 278 -15.35 -3.41 -10.94
C LYS A 278 -15.41 -4.71 -11.72
N GLU A 279 -16.30 -4.78 -12.71
CA GLU A 279 -16.41 -5.93 -13.60
C GLU A 279 -15.07 -6.24 -14.27
N CYS A 280 -14.40 -5.23 -14.81
CA CYS A 280 -13.11 -5.40 -15.47
C CYS A 280 -12.03 -5.86 -14.50
N ILE A 281 -11.92 -5.28 -13.29
CA ILE A 281 -10.95 -5.70 -12.27
C ILE A 281 -11.18 -7.16 -11.87
N LEU A 282 -12.42 -7.54 -11.58
CA LEU A 282 -12.78 -8.92 -11.23
C LEU A 282 -12.47 -9.90 -12.37
N LYS A 283 -12.82 -9.52 -13.61
CA LYS A 283 -12.56 -10.32 -14.80
C LYS A 283 -11.07 -10.48 -15.09
N ASN A 284 -10.26 -9.43 -14.89
CA ASN A 284 -8.81 -9.52 -15.00
C ASN A 284 -8.24 -10.49 -13.95
N ALA A 285 -8.68 -10.40 -12.69
CA ALA A 285 -8.22 -11.31 -11.64
C ALA A 285 -8.61 -12.76 -11.96
N TYR A 286 -9.84 -12.99 -12.42
CA TYR A 286 -10.30 -14.31 -12.86
C TYR A 286 -9.47 -14.85 -14.02
N PHE A 287 -9.27 -14.06 -15.09
CA PHE A 287 -8.40 -14.47 -16.21
C PHE A 287 -6.98 -14.77 -15.79
N SER A 288 -6.43 -13.99 -14.85
CA SER A 288 -5.08 -14.21 -14.35
C SER A 288 -4.98 -15.52 -13.56
N CYS A 289 -6.03 -15.88 -12.81
CA CYS A 289 -6.14 -17.20 -12.17
C CYS A 289 -6.21 -18.32 -13.21
N LEU A 290 -7.09 -18.21 -14.21
CA LEU A 290 -7.23 -19.21 -15.27
C LEU A 290 -5.90 -19.44 -16.02
N GLN A 291 -5.21 -18.37 -16.39
CA GLN A 291 -3.89 -18.44 -17.04
C GLN A 291 -2.84 -19.11 -16.14
N ALA A 292 -2.80 -18.80 -14.85
CA ALA A 292 -1.89 -19.43 -13.90
C ALA A 292 -2.18 -20.94 -13.71
N LEU A 293 -3.43 -21.35 -13.92
CA LEU A 293 -3.87 -22.75 -13.91
C LEU A 293 -3.70 -23.45 -15.27
N GLY A 294 -3.05 -22.80 -16.26
CA GLY A 294 -2.82 -23.36 -17.59
C GLY A 294 -4.06 -23.40 -18.48
N GLN A 295 -5.12 -22.67 -18.13
CA GLN A 295 -6.32 -22.57 -18.96
C GLN A 295 -6.18 -21.47 -20.02
N ASN A 296 -6.78 -21.71 -21.19
CA ASN A 296 -6.79 -20.75 -22.28
C ASN A 296 -7.82 -19.64 -22.02
N CYS A 297 -7.36 -18.40 -22.07
CA CYS A 297 -8.19 -17.20 -22.14
C CYS A 297 -7.98 -16.54 -23.50
N ASP A 298 -9.02 -15.94 -24.08
CA ASP A 298 -8.87 -15.15 -25.31
C ASP A 298 -7.90 -13.98 -25.06
N PRO A 299 -6.73 -13.93 -25.73
CA PRO A 299 -5.76 -12.88 -25.53
C PRO A 299 -6.30 -11.47 -25.85
N ALA A 300 -7.21 -11.36 -26.83
CA ALA A 300 -7.81 -10.09 -27.22
C ALA A 300 -8.72 -9.57 -26.10
N GLU A 301 -9.50 -10.46 -25.48
CA GLU A 301 -10.37 -10.11 -24.36
C GLU A 301 -9.58 -9.73 -23.10
N VAL A 302 -8.52 -10.49 -22.77
CA VAL A 302 -7.61 -10.15 -21.67
C VAL A 302 -6.98 -8.77 -21.90
N ALA A 303 -6.50 -8.49 -23.11
CA ALA A 303 -5.91 -7.21 -23.46
C ALA A 303 -6.93 -6.06 -23.35
N ALA A 304 -8.16 -6.26 -23.85
CA ALA A 304 -9.21 -5.26 -23.79
C ALA A 304 -9.60 -4.90 -22.34
N VAL A 305 -9.75 -5.91 -21.47
CA VAL A 305 -10.05 -5.72 -20.05
C VAL A 305 -8.91 -4.96 -19.34
N ARG A 306 -7.66 -5.38 -19.54
CA ARG A 306 -6.48 -4.72 -18.93
C ARG A 306 -6.32 -3.29 -19.44
N LYS A 307 -6.56 -3.04 -20.72
CA LYS A 307 -6.55 -1.69 -21.30
C LYS A 307 -7.61 -0.79 -20.66
N TYR A 308 -8.84 -1.28 -20.53
CA TYR A 308 -9.92 -0.53 -19.88
C TYR A 308 -9.57 -0.15 -18.44
N ILE A 309 -9.03 -1.08 -17.64
CA ILE A 309 -8.59 -0.81 -16.26
C ILE A 309 -7.54 0.29 -16.24
N ALA A 310 -6.57 0.22 -17.14
CA ALA A 310 -5.43 1.12 -17.17
C ALA A 310 -5.79 2.54 -17.63
N GLU A 311 -6.73 2.66 -18.55
CA GLU A 311 -7.18 3.94 -19.13
C GLU A 311 -8.34 4.57 -18.35
N PHE A 312 -8.96 3.85 -17.41
CA PHE A 312 -10.08 4.36 -16.62
C PHE A 312 -9.72 5.67 -15.92
N ASN A 313 -10.49 6.72 -16.21
CA ASN A 313 -10.31 8.04 -15.65
C ASN A 313 -11.66 8.79 -15.63
N GLN A 314 -12.10 9.19 -14.44
CA GLN A 314 -13.33 9.96 -14.23
C GLN A 314 -13.08 11.33 -13.58
N THR A 315 -11.85 11.63 -13.20
CA THR A 315 -11.49 12.91 -12.55
C THR A 315 -11.03 13.97 -13.55
N ASN A 316 -11.17 13.72 -14.86
CA ASN A 316 -10.60 14.52 -15.95
C ASN A 316 -9.11 14.84 -15.75
N SER A 317 -8.40 13.99 -15.01
CA SER A 317 -6.96 14.12 -14.85
C SER A 317 -6.28 13.87 -16.20
N ALA A 318 -5.12 14.47 -16.46
CA ALA A 318 -4.36 14.19 -17.69
C ALA A 318 -4.03 12.69 -17.82
N PRO A 319 -3.42 12.18 -18.88
CA PRO A 319 -2.77 10.87 -18.83
C PRO A 319 -1.62 10.87 -17.81
N PHE A 320 -1.44 9.80 -17.01
CA PHE A 320 -0.31 9.74 -16.06
C PHE A 320 1.04 9.94 -16.77
N GLU A 321 1.14 9.48 -18.01
CA GLU A 321 2.32 9.61 -18.86
C GLU A 321 2.68 11.06 -19.21
N SER A 322 1.70 11.96 -19.34
CA SER A 322 1.98 13.38 -19.59
C SER A 322 2.51 14.11 -18.35
N ILE A 323 2.24 13.58 -17.16
CA ILE A 323 2.76 14.10 -15.88
C ILE A 323 4.23 13.68 -15.70
N ARG A 324 4.61 12.53 -16.27
CA ARG A 324 6.00 12.05 -16.29
C ARG A 324 6.94 12.97 -17.09
N THR A 325 6.44 13.58 -18.17
CA THR A 325 7.24 14.38 -19.10
C THR A 325 7.48 15.81 -18.65
N GLN A 326 6.62 16.38 -17.79
CA GLN A 326 6.76 17.78 -17.37
C GLN A 326 7.73 17.96 -16.18
N ASP A 327 7.91 16.95 -15.32
CA ASP A 327 8.70 17.14 -14.09
C ASP A 327 9.40 15.90 -13.52
N ALA A 328 9.45 14.73 -14.18
CA ALA A 328 9.80 13.48 -13.48
C ALA A 328 11.00 12.68 -14.00
N ALA A 329 11.40 12.76 -15.28
CA ALA A 329 12.50 11.90 -15.75
C ALA A 329 13.87 12.30 -15.15
N LYS A 330 14.13 13.60 -15.03
CA LYS A 330 15.34 14.15 -14.40
C LYS A 330 15.21 14.16 -12.88
N THR A 331 14.05 14.58 -12.39
CA THR A 331 13.74 14.74 -10.97
C THR A 331 13.64 13.40 -10.24
N LEU A 332 13.15 12.31 -10.83
CA LEU A 332 13.18 10.99 -10.18
C LEU A 332 14.60 10.47 -10.03
N GLN A 333 15.45 10.54 -11.07
CA GLN A 333 16.85 10.15 -10.97
C GLN A 333 17.65 11.05 -10.02
N ASP A 334 17.37 12.35 -10.00
CA ASP A 334 18.03 13.30 -9.10
C ASP A 334 17.52 13.20 -7.65
N LEU A 335 16.23 12.91 -7.42
CA LEU A 335 15.67 12.58 -6.11
C LEU A 335 16.24 11.24 -5.60
N TRP A 336 16.39 10.23 -6.47
CA TRP A 336 17.03 8.96 -6.12
C TRP A 336 18.51 9.15 -5.72
N LYS A 337 19.23 10.05 -6.39
CA LYS A 337 20.60 10.42 -6.00
C LYS A 337 20.68 11.21 -4.70
N GLN A 338 19.71 12.10 -4.43
CA GLN A 338 19.65 12.84 -3.17
C GLN A 338 19.30 11.94 -1.97
N GLU A 339 18.44 10.95 -2.17
CA GLU A 339 18.12 9.93 -1.16
C GLU A 339 19.32 9.02 -0.85
N GLU A 340 20.09 8.59 -1.85
CA GLU A 340 21.32 7.80 -1.64
C GLU A 340 22.36 8.56 -0.81
N ILE A 341 22.44 9.90 -0.97
CA ILE A 341 23.32 10.77 -0.18
C ILE A 341 22.83 10.90 1.27
N LEU A 342 21.52 11.07 1.48
CA LEU A 342 20.93 11.17 2.81
C LEU A 342 21.06 9.85 3.60
N TRP A 343 20.84 8.72 2.93
CA TRP A 343 21.04 7.39 3.53
C TRP A 343 22.49 7.15 3.95
N LYS A 344 23.46 7.47 3.08
CA LYS A 344 24.89 7.38 3.44
C LYS A 344 25.25 8.31 4.59
N GLN A 345 24.62 9.47 4.70
CA GLN A 345 24.84 10.39 5.82
C GLN A 345 24.23 9.85 7.13
N GLU A 346 23.06 9.24 7.10
CA GLU A 346 22.42 8.64 8.27
C GLU A 346 23.15 7.38 8.74
N GLU A 347 23.66 6.56 7.82
CA GLU A 347 24.48 5.38 8.11
C GLU A 347 25.82 5.78 8.74
N ILE A 348 26.50 6.80 8.18
CA ILE A 348 27.70 7.40 8.80
C ILE A 348 27.39 7.99 10.17
N LEU A 349 26.24 8.65 10.37
CA LEU A 349 25.83 9.19 11.67
C LEU A 349 25.49 8.09 12.69
N PHE A 350 24.92 6.97 12.24
CA PHE A 350 24.65 5.80 13.05
C PHE A 350 25.94 5.09 13.47
N GLU A 351 26.88 4.89 12.54
CA GLU A 351 28.21 4.35 12.83
C GLU A 351 29.02 5.27 13.73
N LEU A 352 28.98 6.59 13.52
CA LEU A 352 29.64 7.56 14.39
C LEU A 352 29.08 7.54 15.82
N LYS A 353 27.75 7.47 15.99
CA LYS A 353 27.09 7.39 17.32
C LYS A 353 27.40 6.07 18.04
N ASN A 354 27.64 4.99 17.30
CA ASN A 354 27.97 3.67 17.84
C ASN A 354 29.48 3.40 17.89
N SER A 355 30.31 4.28 17.31
CA SER A 355 31.76 4.16 17.36
C SER A 355 32.28 4.29 18.79
N TRP A 356 33.31 3.49 19.10
CA TRP A 356 33.94 3.42 20.41
C TRP A 356 34.48 4.80 20.87
N SER A 357 34.92 5.62 19.92
CA SER A 357 35.42 6.99 20.14
C SER A 357 34.33 7.97 20.60
N TYR A 358 33.10 7.86 20.08
CA TYR A 358 31.97 8.72 20.50
C TYR A 358 31.45 8.35 21.90
N ARG A 359 31.43 7.05 22.24
CA ARG A 359 31.06 6.57 23.58
C ARG A 359 32.04 7.04 24.66
N ILE A 360 33.35 7.09 24.38
CA ILE A 360 34.36 7.61 25.30
C ILE A 360 34.21 9.14 25.49
N GLY A 361 33.94 9.89 24.42
CA GLY A 361 33.76 11.35 24.50
C GLY A 361 32.61 11.78 25.41
N ARG A 362 31.55 10.95 25.51
CA ARG A 362 30.38 11.20 26.37
C ARG A 362 30.61 10.85 27.85
N TRP A 363 31.52 9.93 28.16
CA TRP A 363 31.92 9.63 29.54
C TRP A 363 32.81 10.75 30.12
N ILE A 364 33.63 11.39 29.30
CA ILE A 364 34.53 12.48 29.73
C ILE A 364 33.75 13.76 30.08
N SER A 365 32.58 14.00 29.47
CA SER A 365 31.75 15.19 29.74
C SER A 365 30.92 15.10 31.02
N TRP A 366 30.85 13.94 31.66
CA TRP A 366 30.11 13.69 32.92
C TRP A 366 30.99 13.63 34.17
N LEU A 367 32.30 13.88 34.04
CA LEU A 367 33.21 13.98 35.17
C LEU A 367 33.16 15.38 35.82
N PRO A 368 33.07 15.48 37.16
CA PRO A 368 33.15 16.76 37.86
C PRO A 368 34.42 17.53 37.46
N ARG A 369 34.31 18.84 37.24
CA ARG A 369 35.38 19.71 36.71
C ARG A 369 36.75 19.60 37.44
N LYS A 370 36.79 19.05 38.66
CA LYS A 370 38.03 18.79 39.40
C LYS A 370 38.84 17.57 38.90
N ILE A 371 38.22 16.58 38.25
CA ILE A 371 38.92 15.39 37.74
C ILE A 371 39.42 15.59 36.29
N ALA A 372 38.70 16.40 35.49
CA ALA A 372 39.11 16.74 34.12
C ALA A 372 40.47 17.46 34.00
N ARG A 373 40.98 18.05 35.09
CA ARG A 373 42.31 18.68 35.15
C ARG A 373 43.47 17.69 35.30
N LEU A 374 43.24 16.49 35.83
CA LEU A 374 44.28 15.46 35.96
C LEU A 374 44.62 14.78 34.63
N PHE A 375 43.67 14.72 33.69
CA PHE A 375 43.88 14.08 32.38
C PHE A 375 44.47 15.01 31.29
N ARG A 376 44.76 16.28 31.60
CA ARG A 376 45.42 17.20 30.64
C ARG A 376 46.94 17.26 30.76
N CYS A 377 47.57 16.50 31.66
CA CYS A 377 49.04 16.51 31.81
C CYS A 377 49.78 15.33 31.14
N VAL A 378 49.11 14.45 30.38
CA VAL A 378 49.79 13.35 29.67
C VAL A 378 49.51 13.44 28.17
N LYS A 379 50.03 14.51 27.54
CA LYS A 379 50.32 14.54 26.09
C LYS A 379 51.29 15.68 25.72
N LYS A 380 52.33 15.85 26.55
CA LYS A 380 53.60 16.47 26.16
C LYS A 380 54.70 15.59 26.74
N ASN A 381 55.47 14.98 25.84
CA ASN A 381 56.58 14.03 26.02
C ASN A 381 56.18 12.56 25.89
N GLY A 382 56.54 11.98 24.74
CA GLY A 382 56.36 10.58 24.37
C GLY A 382 55.84 10.47 22.95
#